data_AF-A0A935QES2-F1
#
_entry.id   AF-A0A935QES2-F1
#
_cell.length_a   1.000
_cell.length_b   1.000
_cell.length_c   1.000
_cell.angle_alpha   90.00
_cell.angle_beta   90.00
_cell.angle_gamma   90.00
#
_symmetry.space_group_name_H-M   'P 1'
#
loop_
_entity.id
_entity.type
_entity.pdbx_description
1 polymer ?
#
loop_
_entity_poly.entity_id
_entity_poly.type
_entity_poly.pdbx_seq_one_letter_code
_entity_poly.pdbx_strand_id
1 'polypeptide(L)'
;MNERYEVIARDGALRLFKEDPHWERERLVGVAAPGVASRTLRFAATQDVLDIVDLPVWAEVTLSVQDARPLHRLLRRPVELRARPKTRRLRGLITGSGRCGTQSLAHWLDGLADLDGAPLRARHETLWHYLLPLVAAGRTEEVRAFVDGFQHEIECAPHFSLLPEAIRADAVIRLIRDGRRVVQSGLNRGWYVKEGPWNRVKPAFPGSVFEQACRFWVHTNRNLDRVATHTFRLEDLAASPASRASLLAALGVPPSDRPLPVANSGQAPSLADRWTPQERDAFAEICGELMDEHYPGWRDEAAVKSARPRPARAGLEAAQQA
;
A
#
# COMPACT_ATOMS: atom_id res chain seq x y z
N MET A 1 -8.52 -15.88 -12.41
CA MET A 1 -8.26 -14.54 -11.85
C MET A 1 -9.54 -13.73 -11.95
N ASN A 2 -9.94 -13.08 -10.86
CA ASN A 2 -11.00 -12.08 -10.90
C ASN A 2 -10.42 -10.83 -11.55
N GLU A 3 -11.02 -10.39 -12.65
CA GLU A 3 -10.62 -9.16 -13.34
C GLU A 3 -10.88 -7.98 -12.40
N ARG A 4 -9.88 -7.12 -12.26
CA ARG A 4 -9.96 -5.93 -11.42
C ARG A 4 -9.61 -4.71 -12.25
N TYR A 5 -10.36 -3.66 -11.98
CA TYR A 5 -10.23 -2.38 -12.64
C TYR A 5 -10.14 -1.32 -11.56
N GLU A 6 -9.32 -0.32 -11.79
CA GLU A 6 -9.27 0.86 -10.95
C GLU A 6 -9.67 2.07 -11.79
N VAL A 7 -10.39 3.00 -11.18
CA VAL A 7 -10.73 4.27 -11.80
C VAL A 7 -9.94 5.36 -11.09
N ILE A 8 -9.36 6.28 -11.85
CA ILE A 8 -8.84 7.53 -11.30
C ILE A 8 -9.56 8.71 -11.97
N ALA A 9 -9.77 9.79 -11.25
CA ALA A 9 -10.27 11.05 -11.79
C ALA A 9 -9.08 11.97 -12.11
N ARG A 10 -9.02 12.51 -13.32
CA ARG A 10 -7.92 13.40 -13.72
C ARG A 10 -8.39 14.38 -14.77
N ASP A 11 -8.03 15.66 -14.60
CA ASP A 11 -8.25 16.72 -15.60
C ASP A 11 -9.71 16.80 -16.10
N GLY A 12 -10.68 16.61 -15.19
CA GLY A 12 -12.11 16.62 -15.52
C GLY A 12 -12.62 15.36 -16.22
N ALA A 13 -11.76 14.34 -16.39
CA ALA A 13 -12.11 13.04 -16.97
C ALA A 13 -11.98 11.91 -15.92
N LEU A 14 -12.55 10.76 -16.24
CA LEU A 14 -12.26 9.50 -15.55
C LEU A 14 -11.36 8.63 -16.44
N ARG A 15 -10.38 7.96 -15.84
CA ARG A 15 -9.55 6.97 -16.51
C ARG A 15 -9.74 5.62 -15.87
N LEU A 16 -10.15 4.65 -16.68
CA LEU A 16 -10.31 3.26 -16.26
C LEU A 16 -9.05 2.47 -16.61
N PHE A 17 -8.42 1.86 -15.61
CA PHE A 17 -7.21 1.08 -15.74
C PHE A 17 -7.51 -0.41 -15.59
N LYS A 18 -6.78 -1.24 -16.33
CA LYS A 18 -6.65 -2.67 -16.03
C LYS A 18 -5.64 -2.82 -14.90
N GLU A 19 -5.98 -3.46 -13.78
CA GLU A 19 -4.99 -3.70 -12.72
C GLU A 19 -3.86 -4.63 -13.19
N ASP A 20 -4.17 -5.56 -14.09
CA ASP A 20 -3.19 -6.44 -14.77
C ASP A 20 -3.10 -6.05 -16.27
N PRO A 21 -1.96 -5.48 -16.72
CA PRO A 21 -1.79 -5.04 -18.10
C PRO A 21 -1.63 -6.20 -19.10
N HIS A 22 -1.41 -7.44 -18.65
CA HIS A 22 -1.21 -8.58 -19.55
C HIS A 22 -2.51 -9.20 -20.08
N TRP A 23 -3.61 -8.45 -20.02
CA TRP A 23 -4.92 -8.98 -20.30
C TRP A 23 -5.33 -8.81 -21.79
N GLU A 24 -5.55 -9.93 -22.47
CA GLU A 24 -5.74 -10.02 -23.92
C GLU A 24 -7.21 -9.96 -24.41
N ARG A 25 -8.19 -9.65 -23.55
CA ARG A 25 -9.60 -9.60 -23.99
C ARG A 25 -10.09 -8.18 -24.14
N GLU A 26 -11.13 -8.04 -24.94
CA GLU A 26 -11.81 -6.77 -25.14
C GLU A 26 -13.02 -6.65 -24.21
N ARG A 27 -13.29 -5.43 -23.71
CA ARG A 27 -14.46 -5.13 -22.89
C ARG A 27 -15.31 -4.03 -23.52
N LEU A 28 -16.56 -4.04 -23.12
CA LEU A 28 -17.48 -2.94 -23.30
C LEU A 28 -17.69 -2.30 -21.94
N VAL A 29 -17.55 -0.98 -21.90
CA VAL A 29 -17.73 -0.16 -20.70
C VAL A 29 -18.98 0.68 -20.90
N GLY A 30 -20.08 0.27 -20.27
CA GLY A 30 -21.27 1.11 -20.16
C GLY A 30 -21.00 2.26 -19.20
N VAL A 31 -21.32 3.48 -19.60
CA VAL A 31 -21.11 4.70 -18.82
C VAL A 31 -22.47 5.34 -18.57
N ALA A 32 -22.86 5.44 -17.29
CA ALA A 32 -24.10 6.07 -16.88
C ALA A 32 -23.80 7.19 -15.87
N ALA A 33 -24.30 8.40 -16.15
CA ALA A 33 -24.18 9.55 -15.28
C ALA A 33 -25.48 10.38 -15.31
N PRO A 34 -25.89 11.02 -14.20
CA PRO A 34 -27.04 11.91 -14.18
C PRO A 34 -26.95 13.01 -15.25
N GLY A 35 -28.02 13.17 -16.04
CA GLY A 35 -28.09 14.21 -17.08
C GLY A 35 -27.27 13.94 -18.34
N VAL A 36 -26.58 12.79 -18.45
CA VAL A 36 -25.85 12.38 -19.65
C VAL A 36 -26.47 11.13 -20.25
N ALA A 37 -26.64 11.11 -21.57
CA ALA A 37 -27.10 9.92 -22.28
C ALA A 37 -26.13 8.76 -22.05
N SER A 38 -26.67 7.61 -21.62
CA SER A 38 -25.88 6.41 -21.44
C SER A 38 -25.18 6.04 -22.74
N ARG A 39 -23.91 5.68 -22.66
CA ARG A 39 -23.09 5.30 -23.82
C ARG A 39 -22.20 4.11 -23.47
N THR A 40 -21.83 3.36 -24.51
CA THR A 40 -20.91 2.23 -24.37
C THR A 40 -19.61 2.56 -25.07
N LEU A 41 -18.50 2.41 -24.36
CA LEU A 41 -17.15 2.59 -24.88
C LEU A 41 -16.48 1.22 -25.06
N ARG A 42 -15.64 1.10 -26.09
CA ARG A 42 -14.82 -0.10 -26.31
C ARG A 42 -13.50 0.06 -25.57
N PHE A 43 -13.18 -0.89 -24.70
CA PHE A 43 -11.87 -0.99 -24.05
C PHE A 43 -11.09 -2.12 -24.71
N ALA A 44 -10.20 -1.76 -25.64
CA ALA A 44 -9.50 -2.74 -26.47
C ALA A 44 -8.57 -3.63 -25.65
N ALA A 45 -8.32 -4.85 -26.14
CA ALA A 45 -7.35 -5.76 -25.54
C ALA A 45 -5.95 -5.15 -25.42
N THR A 46 -5.55 -4.35 -26.41
CA THR A 46 -4.24 -3.69 -26.48
C THR A 46 -4.13 -2.39 -25.69
N GLN A 47 -5.23 -1.89 -25.12
CA GLN A 47 -5.24 -0.68 -24.30
C GLN A 47 -5.13 -1.05 -22.83
N ASP A 48 -4.23 -0.42 -22.08
CA ASP A 48 -4.16 -0.59 -20.62
C ASP A 48 -5.06 0.41 -19.86
N VAL A 49 -5.40 1.50 -20.54
CA VAL A 49 -6.16 2.62 -20.01
C VAL A 49 -7.23 3.02 -21.01
N LEU A 50 -8.44 3.30 -20.50
CA LEU A 50 -9.53 3.90 -21.24
C LEU A 50 -9.86 5.28 -20.64
N ASP A 51 -9.73 6.33 -21.43
CA ASP A 51 -10.21 7.67 -21.09
C ASP A 51 -11.73 7.76 -21.27
N ILE A 52 -12.40 8.33 -20.27
CA ILE A 52 -13.84 8.58 -20.24
C ILE A 52 -14.03 10.08 -19.99
N VAL A 53 -14.27 10.80 -21.08
CA VAL A 53 -14.36 12.27 -21.14
C VAL A 53 -15.81 12.75 -21.10
N ASP A 54 -16.10 14.05 -21.20
CA ASP A 54 -17.47 14.61 -21.27
C ASP A 54 -18.39 14.20 -20.11
N LEU A 55 -17.83 14.00 -18.91
CA LEU A 55 -18.59 13.65 -17.73
C LEU A 55 -18.92 14.90 -16.89
N PRO A 56 -20.09 14.95 -16.24
CA PRO A 56 -20.40 16.01 -15.30
C PRO A 56 -19.42 15.95 -14.12
N VAL A 57 -18.67 17.04 -13.92
CA VAL A 57 -17.65 17.16 -12.86
C VAL A 57 -18.20 17.07 -11.43
N TRP A 58 -19.52 17.07 -11.26
CA TRP A 58 -20.21 17.04 -9.97
C TRP A 58 -20.92 15.71 -9.69
N ALA A 59 -21.08 14.83 -10.69
CA ALA A 59 -21.93 13.66 -10.54
C ALA A 59 -21.14 12.38 -10.27
N GLU A 60 -21.74 11.47 -9.52
CA GLU A 60 -21.29 10.08 -9.49
C GLU A 60 -21.59 9.41 -10.82
N VAL A 61 -20.58 8.71 -11.34
CA VAL A 61 -20.63 7.97 -12.59
C VAL A 61 -20.58 6.49 -12.26
N THR A 62 -21.49 5.73 -12.84
CA THR A 62 -21.48 4.27 -12.80
C THR A 62 -20.88 3.73 -14.09
N LEU A 63 -19.87 2.88 -13.95
CA LEU A 63 -19.22 2.18 -15.05
C LEU A 63 -19.53 0.69 -14.95
N SER A 64 -20.16 0.14 -15.98
CA SER A 64 -20.47 -1.29 -16.08
C SER A 64 -19.54 -1.94 -17.09
N VAL A 65 -18.59 -2.74 -16.60
CA VAL A 65 -17.55 -3.38 -17.42
C VAL A 65 -17.93 -4.83 -17.70
N GLN A 66 -18.05 -5.19 -18.98
CA GLN A 66 -18.44 -6.54 -19.40
C GLN A 66 -17.64 -7.04 -20.61
N ASP A 67 -17.57 -8.36 -20.81
CA ASP A 67 -16.94 -8.96 -21.99
C ASP A 67 -17.60 -8.44 -23.29
N ALA A 68 -16.80 -8.12 -24.31
CA ALA A 68 -17.36 -7.75 -25.62
C ALA A 68 -17.98 -8.96 -26.35
N ARG A 69 -17.44 -10.16 -26.12
CA ARG A 69 -17.93 -11.40 -26.75
C ARG A 69 -19.26 -11.83 -26.14
N PRO A 70 -20.34 -12.01 -26.94
CA PRO A 70 -21.67 -12.39 -26.43
C PRO A 70 -21.68 -13.62 -25.53
N LEU A 71 -20.97 -14.69 -25.91
CA LEU A 71 -20.93 -15.93 -25.14
C LEU A 71 -20.36 -15.72 -23.72
N HIS A 72 -19.35 -14.87 -23.58
CA HIS A 72 -18.75 -14.61 -22.28
C HIS A 72 -19.65 -13.74 -21.39
N ARG A 73 -20.46 -12.85 -21.98
CA ARG A 73 -21.44 -12.04 -21.22
C ARG A 73 -22.51 -12.89 -20.53
N LEU A 74 -22.84 -14.05 -21.10
CA LEU A 74 -23.78 -14.99 -20.48
C LEU A 74 -23.16 -15.71 -19.28
N LEU A 75 -21.84 -15.90 -19.29
CA LEU A 75 -21.11 -16.65 -18.26
C LEU A 75 -20.63 -15.77 -17.10
N ARG A 76 -20.55 -14.45 -17.32
CA ARG A 76 -19.93 -13.51 -16.39
C ARG A 76 -20.79 -12.29 -16.18
N ARG A 77 -21.02 -11.96 -14.91
CA ARG A 77 -21.70 -10.73 -14.54
C ARG A 77 -20.81 -9.52 -14.83
N PRO A 78 -21.39 -8.38 -15.23
CA PRO A 78 -20.66 -7.13 -15.32
C PRO A 78 -20.01 -6.76 -13.99
N VAL A 79 -18.84 -6.12 -14.06
CA VAL A 79 -18.22 -5.46 -12.91
C VAL A 79 -18.74 -4.03 -12.87
N GLU A 80 -19.45 -3.70 -11.81
CA GLU A 80 -19.96 -2.36 -11.57
C GLU A 80 -18.95 -1.57 -10.73
N LEU A 81 -18.52 -0.42 -11.25
CA LEU A 81 -17.64 0.52 -10.57
C LEU A 81 -18.37 1.84 -10.42
N ARG A 82 -18.15 2.50 -9.28
CA ARG A 82 -18.62 3.86 -9.04
C ARG A 82 -17.43 4.76 -8.87
N ALA A 83 -17.47 5.88 -9.58
CA ALA A 83 -16.42 6.87 -9.55
C ALA A 83 -17.04 8.26 -9.47
N ARG A 84 -16.33 9.16 -8.79
CA ARG A 84 -16.68 10.57 -8.70
C ARG A 84 -15.47 11.37 -9.17
N PRO A 85 -15.67 12.46 -9.92
CA PRO A 85 -14.63 13.46 -10.08
C PRO A 85 -14.11 13.86 -8.70
N LYS A 86 -12.80 13.74 -8.48
CA LYS A 86 -12.23 13.96 -7.16
C LYS A 86 -12.09 15.47 -6.92
N THR A 87 -12.76 15.97 -5.89
CA THR A 87 -12.70 17.38 -5.49
C THR A 87 -11.80 17.62 -4.27
N ARG A 88 -11.30 16.55 -3.66
CA ARG A 88 -10.48 16.59 -2.44
C ARG A 88 -9.25 15.72 -2.59
N ARG A 89 -8.22 16.00 -1.81
CA ARG A 89 -7.00 15.17 -1.75
C ARG A 89 -7.30 13.84 -1.07
N LEU A 90 -6.33 12.92 -1.09
CA LEU A 90 -6.38 11.77 -0.20
C LEU A 90 -6.45 12.26 1.25
N ARG A 91 -7.29 11.61 2.04
CA ARG A 91 -7.34 11.86 3.47
C ARG A 91 -6.05 11.42 4.14
N GLY A 92 -5.58 10.22 3.79
CA GLY A 92 -4.37 9.64 4.33
C GLY A 92 -3.49 9.00 3.26
N LEU A 93 -2.18 9.19 3.38
CA LEU A 93 -1.20 8.37 2.68
C LEU A 93 -0.26 7.76 3.71
N ILE A 94 -0.25 6.43 3.80
CA ILE A 94 0.59 5.67 4.72
C ILE A 94 1.71 5.01 3.95
N THR A 95 2.95 5.34 4.29
CA THR A 95 4.13 4.83 3.59
C THR A 95 5.29 4.60 4.55
N GLY A 96 6.31 3.92 4.05
CA GLY A 96 7.48 3.49 4.79
C GLY A 96 8.30 2.53 3.95
N SER A 97 9.37 1.98 4.52
CA SER A 97 10.12 0.92 3.87
C SER A 97 9.19 -0.24 3.46
N GLY A 98 9.45 -0.88 2.32
CA GLY A 98 8.82 -2.16 2.00
C GLY A 98 8.94 -3.13 3.19
N ARG A 99 7.94 -4.00 3.38
CA ARG A 99 7.85 -4.97 4.51
C ARG A 99 7.56 -4.36 5.90
N CYS A 100 7.19 -3.09 6.00
CA CYS A 100 6.80 -2.45 7.26
C CYS A 100 5.33 -2.67 7.68
N GLY A 101 4.54 -3.43 6.92
CA GLY A 101 3.16 -3.78 7.28
C GLY A 101 2.06 -2.94 6.64
N THR A 102 2.37 -2.14 5.61
CA THR A 102 1.40 -1.33 4.84
C THR A 102 0.19 -2.13 4.38
N GLN A 103 0.38 -3.36 3.90
CA GLN A 103 -0.72 -4.22 3.45
C GLN A 103 -1.69 -4.60 4.58
N SER A 104 -1.15 -5.03 5.72
CA SER A 104 -1.97 -5.39 6.88
C SER A 104 -2.74 -4.19 7.40
N LEU A 105 -2.13 -3.02 7.37
CA LEU A 105 -2.77 -1.78 7.81
C LEU A 105 -3.87 -1.34 6.85
N ALA A 106 -3.64 -1.41 5.53
CA ALA A 106 -4.66 -1.11 4.53
C ALA A 106 -5.91 -1.98 4.73
N HIS A 107 -5.73 -3.29 4.87
CA HIS A 107 -6.84 -4.22 5.10
C HIS A 107 -7.56 -3.97 6.44
N TRP A 108 -6.85 -3.49 7.46
CA TRP A 108 -7.45 -3.14 8.75
C TRP A 108 -8.13 -1.76 8.77
N LEU A 109 -7.82 -0.88 7.83
CA LEU A 109 -8.54 0.40 7.67
C LEU A 109 -9.76 0.22 6.76
N ASP A 110 -9.67 -0.65 5.76
CA ASP A 110 -10.73 -0.85 4.77
C ASP A 110 -12.03 -1.37 5.42
N GLY A 111 -13.13 -0.67 5.16
CA GLY A 111 -14.45 -0.96 5.72
C GLY A 111 -14.67 -0.51 7.17
N LEU A 112 -13.76 0.24 7.79
CA LEU A 112 -14.10 0.97 9.02
C LEU A 112 -15.20 2.00 8.74
N ALA A 113 -16.01 2.32 9.75
CA ALA A 113 -16.98 3.39 9.62
C ALA A 113 -16.28 4.75 9.55
N ASP A 114 -16.67 5.57 8.59
CA ASP A 114 -16.30 6.97 8.48
C ASP A 114 -17.23 7.86 9.35
N LEU A 115 -16.94 9.16 9.43
CA LEU A 115 -17.70 10.14 10.23
C LEU A 115 -19.20 10.22 9.87
N ASP A 116 -19.55 9.94 8.62
CA ASP A 116 -20.93 9.90 8.11
C ASP A 116 -21.52 8.48 8.15
N GLY A 117 -20.78 7.50 8.69
CA GLY A 117 -21.16 6.09 8.72
C GLY A 117 -20.91 5.32 7.42
N ALA A 118 -20.41 5.97 6.37
CA ALA A 118 -20.01 5.27 5.15
C ALA A 118 -18.78 4.38 5.40
N PRO A 119 -18.61 3.27 4.66
CA PRO A 119 -17.42 2.45 4.78
C PRO A 119 -16.20 3.18 4.17
N LEU A 120 -15.17 3.40 5.00
CA LEU A 120 -13.87 3.92 4.60
C LEU A 120 -13.22 2.99 3.57
N ARG A 121 -12.68 3.53 2.48
CA ARG A 121 -11.95 2.74 1.48
C ARG A 121 -10.46 2.98 1.67
N ALA A 122 -9.76 1.92 2.07
CA ALA A 122 -8.31 1.93 2.17
C ALA A 122 -7.73 0.91 1.18
N ARG A 123 -6.70 1.32 0.44
CA ARG A 123 -6.06 0.49 -0.59
C ARG A 123 -4.58 0.29 -0.31
N HIS A 124 -4.04 -0.77 -0.91
CA HIS A 124 -2.63 -1.11 -0.83
C HIS A 124 -2.03 -1.21 -2.22
N GLU A 125 -1.06 -0.35 -2.51
CA GLU A 125 -0.31 -0.37 -3.77
C GLU A 125 -1.22 -0.23 -5.00
N THR A 126 -2.17 0.71 -4.94
CA THR A 126 -3.09 0.99 -6.05
C THR A 126 -2.32 1.28 -7.32
N LEU A 127 -2.60 0.55 -8.40
CA LEU A 127 -1.97 0.73 -9.72
C LEU A 127 -0.43 0.68 -9.70
N TRP A 128 0.16 -0.11 -8.79
CA TRP A 128 1.62 -0.21 -8.65
C TRP A 128 2.36 -0.59 -9.94
N HIS A 129 1.75 -1.38 -10.83
CA HIS A 129 2.32 -1.73 -12.13
C HIS A 129 2.62 -0.51 -13.00
N TYR A 130 1.79 0.53 -12.90
CA TYR A 130 1.95 1.80 -13.62
C TYR A 130 2.80 2.79 -12.83
N LEU A 131 2.69 2.79 -11.50
CA LEU A 131 3.41 3.72 -10.65
C LEU A 131 4.89 3.40 -10.47
N LEU A 132 5.27 2.13 -10.30
CA LEU A 132 6.67 1.77 -10.03
C LEU A 132 7.64 2.22 -11.13
N PRO A 133 7.35 2.07 -12.44
CA PRO A 133 8.19 2.62 -13.49
C PRO A 133 8.36 4.15 -13.40
N LEU A 134 7.28 4.87 -13.07
CA LEU A 134 7.31 6.33 -12.93
C LEU A 134 8.13 6.75 -11.70
N VAL A 135 8.00 6.04 -10.59
CA VAL A 135 8.81 6.25 -9.38
C VAL A 135 10.28 5.98 -9.68
N ALA A 136 10.61 4.88 -10.36
CA ALA A 136 11.98 4.55 -10.73
C ALA A 136 12.59 5.60 -11.66
N ALA A 137 11.78 6.22 -12.53
CA ALA A 137 12.19 7.27 -13.44
C ALA A 137 12.14 8.70 -12.83
N GLY A 138 11.78 8.84 -11.55
CA GLY A 138 11.69 10.14 -10.88
C GLY A 138 10.60 11.07 -11.46
N ARG A 139 9.55 10.51 -12.09
CA ARG A 139 8.48 11.26 -12.76
C ARG A 139 7.44 11.80 -11.77
N THR A 140 7.88 12.72 -10.93
CA THR A 140 7.12 13.26 -9.78
C THR A 140 5.73 13.78 -10.15
N GLU A 141 5.61 14.62 -11.17
CA GLU A 141 4.31 15.19 -11.56
C GLU A 141 3.34 14.14 -12.10
N GLU A 142 3.84 13.11 -12.79
CA GLU A 142 3.02 12.01 -13.28
C GLU A 142 2.52 11.15 -12.11
N VAL A 143 3.39 10.79 -11.16
CA VAL A 143 2.99 10.06 -9.93
C VAL A 143 1.99 10.89 -9.13
N ARG A 144 2.22 12.20 -8.98
CA ARG A 144 1.30 13.09 -8.27
C ARG A 144 -0.10 13.09 -8.90
N ALA A 145 -0.18 13.11 -10.24
CA ALA A 145 -1.46 13.05 -10.94
C ALA A 145 -2.25 11.74 -10.68
N PHE A 146 -1.57 10.62 -10.41
CA PHE A 146 -2.25 9.40 -9.95
C PHE A 146 -2.79 9.57 -8.53
N VAL A 147 -1.97 10.04 -7.60
CA VAL A 147 -2.34 10.25 -6.19
C VAL A 147 -3.56 11.18 -6.06
N ASP A 148 -3.52 12.28 -6.81
CA ASP A 148 -4.62 13.25 -6.84
C ASP A 148 -5.89 12.66 -7.47
N GLY A 149 -5.78 11.61 -8.29
CA GLY A 149 -6.92 11.00 -8.97
C GLY A 149 -7.55 9.78 -8.28
N PHE A 150 -6.87 9.18 -7.31
CA PHE A 150 -7.36 7.98 -6.60
C PHE A 150 -8.76 8.15 -6.01
N GLN A 151 -9.58 7.12 -6.11
CA GLN A 151 -11.00 7.16 -5.71
C GLN A 151 -11.26 6.69 -4.26
N HIS A 152 -10.23 6.17 -3.59
CA HIS A 152 -10.27 5.77 -2.20
C HIS A 152 -9.75 6.90 -1.29
N GLU A 153 -10.04 6.84 0.00
CA GLU A 153 -9.69 7.90 0.95
C GLU A 153 -8.27 7.73 1.50
N ILE A 154 -7.81 6.49 1.67
CA ILE A 154 -6.50 6.18 2.24
C ILE A 154 -5.71 5.23 1.33
N GLU A 155 -4.50 5.66 0.93
CA GLU A 155 -3.55 4.80 0.22
C GLU A 155 -2.45 4.33 1.17
N CYS A 156 -2.13 3.05 1.15
CA CYS A 156 -1.02 2.47 1.87
C CYS A 156 -0.02 1.86 0.89
N ALA A 157 1.11 2.51 0.63
CA ALA A 157 2.06 2.00 -0.36
C ALA A 157 3.52 2.38 -0.04
N PRO A 158 4.44 1.41 0.00
CA PRO A 158 5.83 1.66 0.36
C PRO A 158 6.61 2.45 -0.72
N HIS A 159 6.20 2.42 -1.99
CA HIS A 159 6.95 3.07 -3.07
C HIS A 159 6.95 4.60 -2.99
N PHE A 160 5.96 5.21 -2.32
CA PHE A 160 5.95 6.66 -2.12
C PHE A 160 7.11 7.15 -1.24
N SER A 161 7.66 6.31 -0.38
CA SER A 161 8.87 6.64 0.40
C SER A 161 10.13 6.84 -0.46
N LEU A 162 10.09 6.43 -1.74
CA LEU A 162 11.19 6.63 -2.69
C LEU A 162 11.05 7.94 -3.49
N LEU A 163 9.89 8.59 -3.42
CA LEU A 163 9.61 9.83 -4.14
C LEU A 163 8.73 10.75 -3.27
N PRO A 164 9.23 11.24 -2.13
CA PRO A 164 8.44 12.00 -1.15
C PRO A 164 7.84 13.29 -1.75
N GLU A 165 8.45 13.86 -2.78
CA GLU A 165 7.97 15.05 -3.49
C GLU A 165 6.62 14.83 -4.21
N ALA A 166 6.29 13.57 -4.53
CA ALA A 166 5.03 13.21 -5.16
C ALA A 166 3.88 13.04 -4.14
N ILE A 167 4.18 12.97 -2.84
CA ILE A 167 3.19 12.72 -1.80
C ILE A 167 2.25 13.94 -1.65
N ARG A 168 0.95 13.64 -1.71
CA ARG A 168 -0.15 14.59 -1.50
C ARG A 168 -1.29 13.92 -0.73
N ALA A 169 -1.45 14.29 0.53
CA ALA A 169 -2.57 13.87 1.37
C ALA A 169 -2.76 14.89 2.51
N ASP A 170 -3.93 14.87 3.16
CA ASP A 170 -4.19 15.69 4.34
C ASP A 170 -3.35 15.21 5.54
N ALA A 171 -3.20 13.89 5.70
CA ALA A 171 -2.27 13.26 6.62
C ALA A 171 -1.27 12.35 5.89
N VAL A 172 0.02 12.53 6.17
CA VAL A 172 1.09 11.67 5.65
C VAL A 172 1.67 10.89 6.82
N ILE A 173 1.45 9.58 6.83
CA ILE A 173 1.85 8.72 7.93
C ILE A 173 3.10 7.93 7.56
N ARG A 174 4.18 8.14 8.31
CA ARG A 174 5.33 7.23 8.31
C ARG A 174 5.02 6.02 9.16
N LEU A 175 4.81 4.87 8.51
CA LEU A 175 4.75 3.58 9.15
C LEU A 175 6.16 2.99 9.22
N ILE A 176 6.74 2.96 10.42
CA ILE A 176 8.05 2.36 10.66
C ILE A 176 7.91 1.00 11.36
N ARG A 177 8.82 0.10 11.04
CA ARG A 177 8.94 -1.23 11.65
C ARG A 177 10.41 -1.47 11.98
N ASP A 178 10.69 -2.24 13.04
CA ASP A 178 12.03 -2.58 13.49
C ASP A 178 12.91 -2.98 12.30
N GLY A 179 13.99 -2.24 12.08
CA GLY A 179 14.87 -2.40 10.92
C GLY A 179 15.41 -3.81 10.79
N ARG A 180 15.63 -4.52 11.91
CA ARG A 180 16.10 -5.91 11.89
C ARG A 180 15.08 -6.84 11.26
N ARG A 181 13.81 -6.66 11.60
CA ARG A 181 12.70 -7.43 11.05
C ARG A 181 12.47 -7.10 9.58
N VAL A 182 12.61 -5.84 9.20
CA VAL A 182 12.41 -5.39 7.82
C VAL A 182 13.54 -5.90 6.92
N VAL A 183 14.80 -5.69 7.29
CA VAL A 183 15.98 -6.17 6.55
C VAL A 183 15.90 -7.68 6.36
N GLN A 184 15.70 -8.46 7.44
CA GLN A 184 15.58 -9.91 7.31
C GLN A 184 14.39 -10.33 6.42
N SER A 185 13.24 -9.65 6.53
CA SER A 185 12.10 -9.93 5.66
C SER A 185 12.38 -9.60 4.20
N GLY A 186 13.12 -8.54 3.93
CA GLY A 186 13.57 -8.13 2.60
C GLY A 186 14.51 -9.15 1.98
N LEU A 187 15.53 -9.59 2.73
CA LEU A 187 16.45 -10.64 2.33
C LEU A 187 15.73 -11.95 2.01
N ASN A 188 14.80 -12.39 2.88
CA ASN A 188 13.98 -13.58 2.65
C ASN A 188 13.12 -13.48 1.37
N ARG A 189 12.81 -12.26 0.93
CA ARG A 189 12.05 -11.99 -0.31
C ARG A 189 12.95 -11.73 -1.52
N GLY A 190 14.27 -11.78 -1.36
CA GLY A 190 15.24 -11.58 -2.44
C GLY A 190 15.39 -10.13 -2.87
N TRP A 191 15.32 -9.18 -1.92
CA TRP A 191 15.77 -7.81 -2.19
C TRP A 191 17.18 -7.82 -2.76
N TYR A 192 17.40 -7.03 -3.83
CA TYR A 192 18.68 -6.91 -4.55
C TYR A 192 19.20 -8.18 -5.23
N VAL A 193 18.43 -9.28 -5.23
CA VAL A 193 18.84 -10.55 -5.85
C VAL A 193 17.85 -11.00 -6.93
N LYS A 194 16.54 -10.91 -6.66
CA LYS A 194 15.52 -11.36 -7.61
C LYS A 194 15.24 -10.30 -8.67
N GLU A 195 15.01 -10.73 -9.91
CA GLU A 195 14.45 -9.85 -10.91
C GLU A 195 13.00 -9.50 -10.56
N GLY A 196 12.65 -8.23 -10.74
CA GLY A 196 11.29 -7.75 -10.54
C GLY A 196 11.17 -6.23 -10.41
N PRO A 197 9.98 -5.69 -10.68
CA PRO A 197 9.73 -4.25 -10.67
C PRO A 197 10.07 -3.60 -9.32
N TRP A 198 9.79 -4.29 -8.22
CA TRP A 198 10.15 -3.86 -6.88
C TRP A 198 11.66 -3.80 -6.61
N ASN A 199 12.49 -4.58 -7.29
CA ASN A 199 13.95 -4.45 -7.16
C ASN A 199 14.51 -3.38 -8.10
N ARG A 200 13.90 -3.17 -9.27
CA ARG A 200 14.31 -2.11 -10.21
C ARG A 200 14.09 -0.69 -9.68
N VAL A 201 13.09 -0.47 -8.84
CA VAL A 201 12.82 0.84 -8.23
C VAL A 201 13.78 1.18 -7.08
N LYS A 202 14.54 0.21 -6.55
CA LYS A 202 15.44 0.46 -5.42
C LYS A 202 16.71 1.16 -5.91
N PRO A 203 17.23 2.17 -5.18
CA PRO A 203 18.54 2.72 -5.46
C PRO A 203 19.63 1.65 -5.37
N ALA A 204 20.63 1.75 -6.25
CA ALA A 204 21.81 0.90 -6.23
C ALA A 204 22.76 1.36 -5.12
N PHE A 205 22.64 0.73 -3.94
CA PHE A 205 23.52 1.02 -2.81
C PHE A 205 24.84 0.22 -2.92
N PRO A 206 25.95 0.74 -2.38
CA PRO A 206 27.20 -0.02 -2.30
C PRO A 206 27.14 -1.08 -1.20
N GLY A 207 28.08 -2.04 -1.28
CA GLY A 207 28.28 -3.09 -0.28
C GLY A 207 27.58 -4.40 -0.60
N SER A 208 27.62 -5.31 0.36
CA SER A 208 26.92 -6.61 0.31
C SER A 208 25.40 -6.43 0.19
N VAL A 209 24.69 -7.48 -0.24
CA VAL A 209 23.21 -7.49 -0.30
C VAL A 209 22.58 -7.13 1.05
N PHE A 210 23.21 -7.54 2.16
CA PHE A 210 22.79 -7.17 3.51
C PHE A 210 22.89 -5.66 3.76
N GLU A 211 24.04 -5.06 3.46
CA GLU A 211 24.26 -3.62 3.61
C GLU A 211 23.34 -2.81 2.70
N GLN A 212 23.11 -3.27 1.47
CA GLN A 212 22.15 -2.65 0.55
C GLN A 212 20.73 -2.63 1.13
N ALA A 213 20.28 -3.74 1.72
CA ALA A 213 18.99 -3.82 2.40
C ALA A 213 18.90 -2.89 3.63
N CYS A 214 20.00 -2.76 4.39
CA CYS A 214 20.09 -1.82 5.51
C CYS A 214 19.97 -0.36 5.02
N ARG A 215 20.76 0.01 4.01
CA ARG A 215 20.75 1.35 3.40
C ARG A 215 19.40 1.70 2.79
N PHE A 216 18.73 0.73 2.17
CA PHE A 216 17.37 0.89 1.66
C PHE A 216 16.35 1.21 2.77
N TRP A 217 16.42 0.48 3.88
CA TRP A 217 15.53 0.73 5.02
C TRP A 217 15.77 2.13 5.61
N VAL A 218 17.03 2.55 5.78
CA VAL A 218 17.35 3.91 6.25
C VAL A 218 16.87 4.95 5.25
N HIS A 219 17.22 4.79 3.98
CA HIS A 219 16.89 5.74 2.91
C HIS A 219 15.38 6.02 2.82
N THR A 220 14.58 4.96 2.76
CA THR A 220 13.10 5.10 2.66
C THR A 220 12.50 5.79 3.88
N ASN A 221 12.99 5.54 5.10
CA ASN A 221 12.48 6.20 6.29
C ASN A 221 12.97 7.65 6.41
N ARG A 222 14.23 7.94 6.06
CA ARG A 222 14.82 9.29 6.07
C ARG A 222 14.19 10.21 5.02
N ASN A 223 13.80 9.69 3.86
CA ASN A 223 13.04 10.45 2.86
C ASN A 223 11.72 10.99 3.42
N LEU A 224 11.13 10.32 4.41
CA LEU A 224 9.87 10.72 5.02
C LEU A 224 10.03 11.79 6.11
N ASP A 225 11.24 12.07 6.59
CA ASP A 225 11.48 13.09 7.63
C ASP A 225 10.97 14.48 7.20
N ARG A 226 10.93 14.75 5.89
CA ARG A 226 10.51 16.05 5.34
C ARG A 226 9.01 16.19 5.12
N VAL A 227 8.27 15.09 5.04
CA VAL A 227 6.89 15.07 4.52
C VAL A 227 5.90 14.37 5.43
N ALA A 228 6.35 13.48 6.33
CA ALA A 228 5.47 12.81 7.26
C ALA A 228 4.94 13.79 8.31
N THR A 229 3.62 13.81 8.50
CA THR A 229 2.96 14.57 9.56
C THR A 229 2.91 13.79 10.87
N HIS A 230 2.91 12.46 10.79
CA HIS A 230 2.95 11.56 11.95
C HIS A 230 3.84 10.34 11.69
N THR A 231 4.37 9.76 12.77
CA THR A 231 5.12 8.50 12.73
C THR A 231 4.50 7.50 13.69
N PHE A 232 4.26 6.28 13.21
CA PHE A 232 3.77 5.17 14.03
C PHE A 232 4.65 3.94 13.82
N ARG A 233 4.96 3.26 14.93
CA ARG A 233 5.62 1.95 14.88
C ARG A 233 4.57 0.86 14.71
N LEU A 234 4.79 -0.06 13.77
CA LEU A 234 3.88 -1.19 13.57
C LEU A 234 3.72 -2.00 14.86
N GLU A 235 4.80 -2.17 15.63
CA GLU A 235 4.78 -2.88 16.91
C GLU A 235 3.82 -2.24 17.93
N ASP A 236 3.79 -0.91 18.02
CA ASP A 236 2.89 -0.21 18.94
C ASP A 236 1.44 -0.29 18.50
N LEU A 237 1.19 -0.18 17.18
CA LEU A 237 -0.16 -0.34 16.63
C LEU A 237 -0.72 -1.74 16.90
N ALA A 238 0.13 -2.77 16.84
CA ALA A 238 -0.25 -4.13 17.19
C ALA A 238 -0.52 -4.28 18.70
N ALA A 239 0.32 -3.70 19.55
CA ALA A 239 0.27 -3.91 21.00
C ALA A 239 -0.74 -3.02 21.74
N SER A 240 -0.97 -1.79 21.29
CA SER A 240 -1.63 -0.75 22.07
C SER A 240 -2.91 -0.22 21.40
N PRO A 241 -4.09 -0.39 22.03
CA PRO A 241 -5.32 0.29 21.59
C PRO A 241 -5.17 1.81 21.50
N ALA A 242 -4.41 2.42 22.41
CA ALA A 242 -4.17 3.87 22.41
C ALA A 242 -3.36 4.33 21.17
N SER A 243 -2.40 3.52 20.73
CA SER A 243 -1.64 3.80 19.50
C SER A 243 -2.54 3.72 18.27
N ARG A 244 -3.44 2.71 18.21
CA ARG A 244 -4.45 2.61 17.14
C ARG A 244 -5.41 3.79 17.14
N ALA A 245 -5.93 4.19 18.31
CA ALA A 245 -6.80 5.36 18.43
C ALA A 245 -6.10 6.64 17.96
N SER A 246 -4.82 6.81 18.27
CA SER A 246 -4.02 7.97 17.83
C SER A 246 -3.83 7.98 16.30
N LEU A 247 -3.61 6.81 15.68
CA LEU A 247 -3.54 6.69 14.22
C LEU A 247 -4.89 7.03 13.57
N LEU A 248 -6.00 6.50 14.09
CA LEU A 248 -7.34 6.80 13.56
C LEU A 248 -7.66 8.29 13.68
N ALA A 249 -7.31 8.92 14.81
CA ALA A 249 -7.47 10.36 15.00
C ALA A 249 -6.63 11.17 14.00
N ALA A 250 -5.37 10.80 13.76
CA ALA A 250 -4.51 11.44 12.76
C ALA A 250 -5.08 11.32 11.33
N LEU A 251 -5.79 10.23 11.05
CA LEU A 251 -6.47 10.00 9.78
C LEU A 251 -7.89 10.57 9.74
N GLY A 252 -8.38 11.23 10.79
CA GLY A 252 -9.76 11.71 10.88
C GLY A 252 -10.81 10.59 10.77
N VAL A 253 -10.48 9.39 11.25
CA VAL A 253 -11.38 8.22 11.29
C VAL A 253 -11.91 8.06 12.72
N PRO A 254 -13.22 7.79 12.91
CA PRO A 254 -13.78 7.49 14.22
C PRO A 254 -13.02 6.36 14.96
N PRO A 255 -13.01 6.37 16.30
CA PRO A 255 -12.46 5.26 17.08
C PRO A 255 -13.10 3.92 16.70
N SER A 256 -12.30 2.86 16.71
CA SER A 256 -12.75 1.51 16.40
C SER A 256 -12.05 0.50 17.29
N ASP A 257 -12.83 -0.44 17.85
CA ASP A 257 -12.32 -1.56 18.65
C ASP A 257 -11.82 -2.73 17.80
N ARG A 258 -11.95 -2.66 16.46
CA ARG A 258 -11.47 -3.70 15.55
C ARG A 258 -9.97 -3.95 15.79
N PRO A 259 -9.55 -5.16 16.19
CA PRO A 259 -8.13 -5.43 16.42
C PRO A 259 -7.35 -5.38 15.11
N LEU A 260 -6.13 -4.85 15.14
CA LEU A 260 -5.20 -4.98 14.02
C LEU A 260 -4.85 -6.48 13.90
N PRO A 261 -5.05 -7.11 12.73
CA PRO A 261 -4.70 -8.51 12.57
C PRO A 261 -3.21 -8.69 12.85
N VAL A 262 -2.89 -9.64 13.72
CA VAL A 262 -1.50 -10.00 14.02
C VAL A 262 -0.85 -10.43 12.71
N ALA A 263 0.27 -9.78 12.35
CA ALA A 263 0.97 -10.04 11.09
C ALA A 263 1.15 -11.54 10.85
N ASN A 264 0.76 -11.98 9.65
CA ASN A 264 0.70 -13.38 9.20
C ASN A 264 1.77 -14.28 9.83
N SER A 265 1.32 -15.37 10.45
CA SER A 265 2.11 -16.55 10.84
C SER A 265 2.74 -17.30 9.64
N GLY A 266 2.51 -16.82 8.42
CA GLY A 266 2.96 -17.43 7.18
C GLY A 266 4.32 -16.92 6.72
N GLN A 267 5.28 -17.86 6.70
CA GLN A 267 6.66 -17.79 6.21
C GLN A 267 7.74 -17.53 7.27
N ALA A 268 8.90 -18.14 7.01
CA ALA A 268 10.03 -18.31 7.92
C ALA A 268 10.20 -17.13 8.88
N PRO A 269 10.28 -17.39 10.19
CA PRO A 269 10.40 -16.34 11.18
C PRO A 269 11.55 -15.40 10.77
N SER A 270 11.32 -14.09 10.88
CA SER A 270 12.34 -13.07 10.64
C SER A 270 13.35 -13.12 11.78
N LEU A 271 14.22 -14.11 11.70
CA LEU A 271 15.21 -14.50 12.70
C LEU A 271 16.50 -13.72 12.47
N ALA A 272 16.51 -12.45 12.87
CA ALA A 272 17.71 -11.62 12.86
C ALA A 272 18.81 -12.13 13.83
N ASP A 273 18.48 -13.10 14.69
CA ASP A 273 19.46 -13.79 15.55
C ASP A 273 20.44 -14.66 14.75
N ARG A 274 20.18 -14.91 13.46
CA ARG A 274 21.07 -15.65 12.55
C ARG A 274 22.12 -14.79 11.86
N TRP A 275 22.12 -13.49 12.07
CA TRP A 275 23.13 -12.60 11.48
C TRP A 275 24.52 -12.90 12.02
N THR A 276 25.48 -12.95 11.10
CA THR A 276 26.91 -13.02 11.42
C THR A 276 27.33 -11.80 12.25
N PRO A 277 28.44 -11.88 13.01
CA PRO A 277 28.97 -10.72 13.72
C PRO A 277 29.17 -9.51 12.78
N GLN A 278 29.69 -9.73 11.57
CA GLN A 278 29.91 -8.68 10.57
C GLN A 278 28.61 -8.02 10.11
N GLU A 279 27.53 -8.79 9.90
CA GLU A 279 26.22 -8.23 9.57
C GLU A 279 25.62 -7.44 10.73
N ARG A 280 25.82 -7.87 11.97
CA ARG A 280 25.35 -7.12 13.16
C ARG A 280 26.10 -5.79 13.29
N ASP A 281 27.41 -5.79 13.08
CA ASP A 281 28.24 -4.59 13.09
C ASP A 281 27.82 -3.63 11.97
N ALA A 282 27.66 -4.15 10.74
CA ALA A 282 27.16 -3.36 9.60
C ALA A 282 25.76 -2.80 9.84
N PHE A 283 24.84 -3.58 10.44
CA PHE A 283 23.52 -3.06 10.80
C PHE A 283 23.62 -1.94 11.83
N ALA A 284 24.46 -2.11 12.86
CA ALA A 284 24.63 -1.10 13.89
C ALA A 284 25.27 0.18 13.36
N GLU A 285 26.20 0.05 12.41
CA GLU A 285 26.82 1.18 11.71
C GLU A 285 25.80 1.91 10.80
N ILE A 286 25.06 1.17 9.98
CA ILE A 286 24.22 1.75 8.93
C ILE A 286 22.86 2.22 9.48
N CYS A 287 22.20 1.37 10.25
CA CYS A 287 20.83 1.60 10.73
C CYS A 287 20.78 2.20 12.14
N GLY A 288 21.92 2.24 12.85
CA GLY A 288 21.95 2.48 14.28
C GLY A 288 21.31 3.78 14.72
N GLU A 289 21.61 4.89 14.04
CA GLU A 289 21.05 6.20 14.36
C GLU A 289 19.52 6.23 14.27
N LEU A 290 18.96 5.71 13.17
CA LEU A 290 17.51 5.68 12.97
C LEU A 290 16.82 4.66 13.92
N MET A 291 17.52 3.59 14.28
CA MET A 291 17.08 2.65 15.30
C MET A 291 17.11 3.27 16.70
N ASP A 292 18.11 4.09 17.03
CA ASP A 292 18.19 4.82 18.30
C ASP A 292 17.02 5.82 18.41
N GLU A 293 16.64 6.47 17.30
CA GLU A 293 15.51 7.41 17.24
C GLU A 293 14.15 6.74 17.52
N HIS A 294 13.89 5.57 16.91
CA HIS A 294 12.56 4.96 16.92
C HIS A 294 12.42 3.72 17.80
N TYR A 295 13.53 3.09 18.16
CA TYR A 295 13.55 1.86 18.94
C TYR A 295 14.57 1.99 20.09
N PRO A 296 14.37 2.93 21.03
CA PRO A 296 15.28 3.09 22.16
C PRO A 296 15.42 1.77 22.92
N GLY A 297 16.67 1.37 23.21
CA GLY A 297 16.99 0.07 23.81
C GLY A 297 17.14 -1.08 22.82
N TRP A 298 17.10 -0.85 21.50
CA TRP A 298 17.31 -1.92 20.51
C TRP A 298 18.68 -2.60 20.61
N ARG A 299 19.66 -1.92 21.19
CA ARG A 299 21.02 -2.41 21.46
C ARG A 299 21.08 -3.42 22.62
N ASP A 300 20.09 -3.40 23.52
CA ASP A 300 20.04 -4.29 24.68
C ASP A 300 19.44 -5.65 24.28
N GLU A 301 20.28 -6.68 24.10
CA GLU A 301 19.82 -8.01 23.66
C GLU A 301 18.70 -8.62 24.52
N ALA A 302 18.62 -8.27 25.81
CA ALA A 302 17.56 -8.70 26.72
C ALA A 302 16.19 -8.07 26.38
N ALA A 303 16.16 -6.78 26.02
CA ALA A 303 14.95 -6.06 25.60
C ALA A 303 14.43 -6.55 24.24
N VAL A 304 15.35 -7.00 23.36
CA VAL A 304 15.02 -7.54 22.04
C VAL A 304 14.29 -8.89 22.13
N LYS A 305 14.63 -9.72 23.14
CA LYS A 305 13.99 -11.01 23.37
C LYS A 305 12.59 -10.86 23.99
N SER A 306 12.36 -9.87 24.85
CA SER A 306 11.05 -9.60 25.47
C SER A 306 10.04 -8.94 24.52
N ALA A 307 10.51 -8.17 23.53
CA ALA A 307 9.66 -7.54 22.50
C ALA A 307 9.23 -8.49 21.36
N ARG A 308 9.56 -9.79 21.44
CA ARG A 308 8.98 -10.80 20.55
C ARG A 308 7.51 -10.95 20.92
N PRO A 309 6.55 -10.74 19.99
CA PRO A 309 5.19 -11.16 20.26
C PRO A 309 5.25 -12.65 20.60
N ARG A 310 4.82 -13.01 21.81
CA ARG A 310 4.65 -14.42 22.16
C ARG A 310 3.78 -15.00 21.06
N PRO A 311 4.15 -16.14 20.45
CA PRO A 311 3.25 -16.79 19.53
C PRO A 311 1.91 -16.91 20.25
N ALA A 312 0.86 -16.35 19.64
CA ALA A 312 -0.48 -16.65 20.09
C ALA A 312 -0.52 -18.17 20.17
N ARG A 313 -0.87 -18.72 21.35
CA ARG A 313 -1.26 -20.12 21.44
C ARG A 313 -2.44 -20.26 20.48
N ALA A 314 -2.16 -20.56 19.23
CA ALA A 314 -3.16 -20.98 18.28
C ALA A 314 -3.80 -22.20 18.94
N GLY A 315 -5.09 -22.10 19.22
CA GLY A 315 -5.87 -23.17 19.82
C GLY A 315 -5.68 -24.43 18.98
N LEU A 316 -4.81 -25.31 19.47
CA LEU A 316 -4.60 -26.66 18.98
C LEU A 316 -5.50 -27.65 19.73
N GLU A 317 -6.47 -27.17 20.52
CA GLU A 317 -7.36 -28.01 21.33
C GLU A 317 -8.78 -28.15 20.77
N ALA A 318 -9.15 -27.49 19.66
CA ALA A 318 -10.51 -27.59 19.11
C ALA A 318 -10.67 -28.59 17.94
N ALA A 319 -9.65 -29.37 17.60
CA ALA A 319 -9.71 -30.33 16.48
C ALA A 319 -9.42 -31.79 16.88
N GLN A 320 -9.51 -32.12 18.17
CA GLN A 320 -9.39 -33.51 18.66
C GLN A 320 -10.68 -34.07 19.29
N GLN A 321 -11.81 -33.36 19.20
CA GLN A 321 -13.13 -33.85 19.65
C GLN A 321 -14.30 -33.41 18.75
N ALA A 322 -14.16 -33.55 17.43
CA ALA A 322 -15.29 -33.51 16.49
C ALA A 322 -15.06 -34.52 15.36
#